data_AF-A0A8B7USY3-F1
#
_entry.id   AF-A0A8B7USY3-F1
#
_cell.length_a   1.000
_cell.length_b   1.000
_cell.length_c   1.000
_cell.angle_alpha   90.00
_cell.angle_beta   90.00
_cell.angle_gamma   90.00
#
_symmetry.space_group_name_H-M   'P 1'
#
loop_
_entity.id
_entity.type
_entity.pdbx_description
1 polymer ?
#
loop_
_entity_poly.entity_id
_entity_poly.type
_entity_poly.pdbx_seq_one_letter_code
_entity_poly.pdbx_strand_id
1 'polypeptide(L)'
;MDLSRIRGLGFDATCSLVVLDKQFRPLPVNHEGDSRRNVIMWLDHRAVSQVHRINETKHSVLQYVGGVMSVEMQAPKLLWLKE
;
A
#
# COMPACT_ATOMS: atom_id res chain seq x y z
N MET A 1 -27.63 -23.67 -4.24
CA MET A 1 -27.41 -22.52 -5.14
C MET A 1 -26.76 -23.07 -6.40
N ASP A 2 -27.37 -22.89 -7.57
CA ASP A 2 -26.83 -23.43 -8.82
C ASP A 2 -25.71 -22.52 -9.34
N LEU A 3 -24.47 -22.95 -9.17
CA LEU A 3 -23.27 -22.19 -9.55
C LEU A 3 -23.24 -21.87 -11.06
N SER A 4 -23.95 -22.63 -11.90
CA SER A 4 -23.99 -22.41 -13.36
C SER A 4 -24.66 -21.10 -13.77
N ARG A 5 -25.36 -20.43 -12.85
CA ARG A 5 -26.04 -19.14 -13.09
C ARG A 5 -25.16 -17.92 -12.83
N ILE A 6 -24.01 -18.07 -12.16
CA ILE A 6 -23.08 -16.95 -11.93
C ILE A 6 -22.38 -16.63 -13.25
N ARG A 7 -22.58 -15.41 -13.76
CA ARG A 7 -22.00 -14.97 -15.05
C ARG A 7 -20.75 -14.10 -14.91
N GLY A 8 -20.45 -13.65 -13.69
CA GLY A 8 -19.28 -12.82 -13.41
C GLY A 8 -19.19 -12.43 -11.94
N LEU A 9 -18.01 -12.00 -11.53
CA LEU A 9 -17.68 -11.50 -10.19
C LEU A 9 -16.87 -10.21 -10.34
N GLY A 10 -17.21 -9.19 -9.57
CA GLY A 10 -16.48 -7.94 -9.48
C GLY A 10 -15.97 -7.76 -8.05
N PHE A 11 -14.76 -7.21 -7.94
CA PHE A 11 -14.14 -6.90 -6.65
C PHE A 11 -13.61 -5.47 -6.70
N ASP A 12 -13.93 -4.72 -5.66
CA ASP A 12 -13.24 -3.49 -5.30
C ASP A 12 -12.62 -3.65 -3.92
N ALA A 13 -11.65 -2.80 -3.61
CA ALA A 13 -11.00 -2.79 -2.32
C ALA A 13 -10.48 -1.38 -2.03
N THR A 14 -10.20 -1.12 -0.76
CA THR A 14 -9.41 0.04 -0.37
C THR A 14 -8.03 0.02 -1.04
N CYS A 15 -7.40 1.18 -1.19
CA CYS A 15 -6.02 1.33 -1.67
C CYS A 15 -4.98 0.96 -0.59
N SER A 16 -5.20 -0.15 0.14
CA SER A 16 -4.23 -0.69 1.09
C SER A 16 -3.08 -1.40 0.36
N LEU A 17 -1.91 -1.52 1.01
CA LEU A 17 -0.74 -2.20 0.45
C LEU A 17 -0.64 -3.62 0.99
N VAL A 18 -0.70 -4.62 0.11
CA VAL A 18 -0.49 -6.04 0.46
C VAL A 18 0.95 -6.44 0.11
N VAL A 19 1.67 -7.06 1.04
CA VAL A 19 3.07 -7.49 0.85
C VAL A 19 3.17 -9.01 0.89
N LEU A 20 3.81 -9.58 -0.13
CA LEU A 20 4.00 -11.02 -0.32
C LEU A 20 5.46 -11.33 -0.71
N ASP A 21 5.92 -12.55 -0.43
CA ASP A 21 7.20 -13.05 -0.91
C ASP A 21 7.13 -13.56 -2.36
N LYS A 22 8.25 -14.08 -2.86
CA LYS A 22 8.37 -14.64 -4.23
C LYS A 22 7.51 -15.90 -4.46
N GLN A 23 6.96 -16.49 -3.41
CA GLN A 23 6.07 -17.65 -3.43
C GLN A 23 4.61 -17.27 -3.12
N PHE A 24 4.28 -15.97 -3.16
CA PHE A 24 2.97 -15.42 -2.81
C PHE A 24 2.53 -15.71 -1.36
N ARG A 25 3.48 -15.92 -0.44
CA ARG A 25 3.20 -16.05 0.98
C ARG A 25 3.23 -14.68 1.67
N PRO A 26 2.37 -14.42 2.66
CA PRO A 26 2.38 -13.18 3.43
C PRO A 26 3.74 -12.87 4.04
N LEU A 27 4.21 -11.63 3.90
CA LEU A 27 5.39 -11.12 4.61
C LEU A 27 4.98 -10.09 5.67
N PRO A 28 5.61 -10.09 6.86
CA PRO A 28 5.23 -9.17 7.92
C PRO A 28 5.53 -7.72 7.55
N VAL A 29 4.56 -6.83 7.80
CA VAL A 29 4.73 -5.37 7.71
C VAL A 29 4.60 -4.71 9.09
N ASN A 30 5.04 -5.41 10.13
CA ASN A 30 4.92 -5.04 11.54
C ASN A 30 6.21 -5.41 12.28
N HIS A 31 6.43 -4.82 13.45
CA HIS A 31 7.67 -4.99 14.21
C HIS A 31 7.78 -6.38 14.85
N GLU A 32 6.65 -7.04 15.10
CA GLU A 32 6.56 -8.35 15.74
C GLU A 32 6.90 -9.51 14.79
N GLY A 33 7.05 -9.23 13.48
CA GLY A 33 7.33 -10.25 12.48
C GLY A 33 6.14 -11.17 12.17
N ASP A 34 4.92 -10.82 12.59
CA ASP A 34 3.73 -11.65 12.34
C ASP A 34 3.33 -11.56 10.86
N SER A 35 3.56 -12.64 10.12
CA SER A 35 3.26 -12.70 8.69
C SER A 35 1.75 -12.60 8.38
N ARG A 36 0.86 -12.82 9.35
CA ARG A 36 -0.59 -12.61 9.16
C ARG A 36 -0.96 -11.13 9.07
N ARG A 37 -0.08 -10.24 9.52
CA ARG A 37 -0.21 -8.79 9.41
C ARG A 37 0.68 -8.30 8.27
N ASN A 38 0.30 -8.63 7.03
CA ASN A 38 1.02 -8.31 5.78
C ASN A 38 0.38 -7.18 4.97
N VAL A 39 -0.59 -6.47 5.55
CA VAL A 39 -1.30 -5.36 4.90
C VAL A 39 -1.04 -4.07 5.65
N ILE A 40 -0.55 -3.05 4.94
CA ILE A 40 -0.55 -1.67 5.44
C ILE A 40 -1.85 -1.03 5.00
N MET A 41 -2.75 -0.77 5.96
CA MET A 41 -4.06 -0.17 5.70
C MET A 41 -3.92 1.19 5.01
N TRP A 42 -4.92 1.58 4.20
CA TRP A 42 -4.93 2.89 3.54
C TRP A 42 -4.80 4.04 4.57
N LEU A 43 -5.53 3.96 5.69
CA LEU A 43 -5.53 4.92 6.81
C LEU A 43 -4.26 4.88 7.67
N ASP A 44 -3.31 3.98 7.39
CA ASP A 44 -2.06 3.92 8.15
C ASP A 44 -1.16 5.11 7.80
N HIS A 45 -0.76 5.87 8.81
CA HIS A 45 0.04 7.09 8.66
C HIS A 45 1.50 6.91 9.09
N ARG A 46 2.04 5.69 9.20
CA ARG A 46 3.42 5.47 9.68
C ARG A 46 4.51 6.14 8.83
N ALA A 47 4.21 6.42 7.56
CA ALA A 47 5.17 6.90 6.56
C ALA A 47 5.27 8.44 6.45
N VAL A 48 4.91 9.19 7.50
CA VAL A 48 4.93 10.68 7.46
C VAL A 48 6.31 11.23 7.09
N SER A 49 7.40 10.71 7.66
CA SER A 49 8.75 11.22 7.38
C SER A 49 9.16 10.96 5.93
N GLN A 50 8.76 9.84 5.35
CA GLN A 50 9.00 9.51 3.94
C GLN A 50 8.22 10.44 3.00
N VAL A 51 6.99 10.82 3.35
CA VAL A 51 6.23 11.83 2.58
C VAL A 51 7.00 13.15 2.48
N HIS A 52 7.55 13.65 3.60
CA HIS A 52 8.31 14.91 3.61
C HIS A 52 9.49 14.83 2.64
N ARG A 53 10.29 13.77 2.75
CA ARG A 53 11.46 13.55 1.88
C ARG A 53 11.08 13.38 0.41
N ILE A 54 9.96 12.73 0.11
CA ILE A 54 9.47 12.60 -1.28
C ILE A 54 9.03 13.97 -1.82
N ASN A 55 8.28 14.75 -1.04
CA ASN A 55 7.81 16.07 -1.48
C ASN A 55 8.96 17.07 -1.69
N GLU A 56 10.03 16.98 -0.90
CA GLU A 56 11.25 17.79 -1.07
C GLU A 56 11.93 17.59 -2.41
N THR A 57 11.76 16.42 -3.06
CA THR A 57 12.33 16.17 -4.39
C THR A 57 11.74 17.06 -5.47
N LYS A 58 10.52 17.58 -5.28
CA LYS A 58 9.74 18.33 -6.28
C LYS A 58 9.66 17.58 -7.64
N HIS A 59 9.69 16.25 -7.60
CA HIS A 59 9.67 15.43 -8.80
C HIS A 59 8.41 15.71 -9.64
N SER A 60 8.53 15.71 -10.97
CA SER A 60 7.45 16.07 -11.89
C SER A 60 6.18 15.23 -11.69
N VAL A 61 6.33 13.97 -11.29
CA VAL A 61 5.20 13.07 -10.97
C VAL A 61 4.25 13.62 -9.89
N LEU A 62 4.73 14.49 -9.00
CA LEU A 62 3.90 15.08 -7.95
C LEU A 62 2.77 15.95 -8.53
N GLN A 63 2.92 16.44 -9.77
CA GLN A 63 1.88 17.21 -10.45
C GLN A 63 0.57 16.42 -10.62
N TYR A 64 0.64 15.08 -10.70
CA TYR A 64 -0.53 14.22 -10.82
C TYR A 64 -1.32 14.02 -9.51
N VAL A 65 -0.77 14.49 -8.38
CA VAL A 65 -1.40 14.39 -7.05
C VAL A 65 -1.57 15.77 -6.39
N GLY A 66 -1.58 16.85 -7.17
CA GLY A 66 -1.75 18.21 -6.65
C GLY A 66 -0.48 18.79 -6.01
N GLY A 67 0.69 18.24 -6.34
CA GLY A 67 2.00 18.73 -5.89
C GLY A 67 2.46 18.18 -4.54
N VAL A 68 1.59 17.49 -3.80
CA VAL A 68 1.90 16.95 -2.47
C VAL A 68 1.44 15.50 -2.39
N MET A 69 2.36 14.60 -2.09
CA MET A 69 2.04 13.19 -1.87
C MET A 69 1.33 13.00 -0.53
N SER A 70 0.24 12.22 -0.53
CA SER A 70 -0.45 11.80 0.70
C SER A 70 0.29 10.65 1.39
N VAL A 71 0.27 10.62 2.72
CA VAL A 71 0.80 9.51 3.54
C VAL A 71 0.08 8.18 3.27
N GLU A 72 -1.15 8.25 2.76
CA GLU A 72 -1.97 7.06 2.49
C GLU A 72 -1.59 6.38 1.16
N MET A 73 -0.79 7.05 0.32
CA MET A 73 -0.31 6.53 -0.96
C MET A 73 0.80 5.48 -0.80
N GLN A 74 1.10 4.76 -1.89
CA GLN A 74 1.96 3.56 -1.85
C GLN A 74 3.44 3.89 -1.76
N ALA A 75 3.93 4.90 -2.47
CA ALA A 75 5.36 5.21 -2.53
C ALA A 75 5.98 5.55 -1.16
N PRO A 76 5.35 6.36 -0.28
CA PRO A 76 5.87 6.59 1.07
C PRO A 76 5.90 5.31 1.91
N LYS A 77 4.86 4.47 1.82
CA LYS A 77 4.78 3.18 2.53
C LYS A 77 5.86 2.20 2.07
N LEU A 78 6.17 2.17 0.77
CA LEU A 78 7.26 1.36 0.21
C LEU A 78 8.63 1.88 0.63
N LEU A 79 8.82 3.20 0.70
CA LEU A 79 10.06 3.78 1.21
C LEU A 79 10.25 3.45 2.70
N TRP A 80 9.17 3.50 3.49
CA TRP A 80 9.20 3.12 4.90
C TRP A 80 9.58 1.64 5.08
N LEU A 81 9.07 0.73 4.25
CA LEU A 81 9.42 -0.70 4.32
C LEU A 81 10.88 -1.00 3.96
N LYS A 82 11.51 -0.13 3.17
CA LYS A 82 12.91 -0.30 2.74
C LYS A 82 13.90 0.12 3.84
N GLU A 83 13.48 0.97 4.76
CA GLU A 83 14.30 1.58 5.83
C GLU A 83 14.26 0.74 7.11
#